data_AF-A0A7J0FFT9-F1
#
_entry.id   AF-A0A7J0FFT9-F1
#
_cell.length_a   1.000
_cell.length_b   1.000
_cell.length_c   1.000
_cell.angle_alpha   90.00
_cell.angle_beta   90.00
_cell.angle_gamma   90.00
#
_symmetry.space_group_name_H-M   'P 1'
#
loop_
_entity.id
_entity.type
_entity.pdbx_description
1 polymer ?
#
loop_
_entity_poly.entity_id
_entity_poly.type
_entity_poly.pdbx_seq_one_letter_code
_entity_poly.pdbx_strand_id
1 'polypeptide(L)'
;MVVGICSRTSFNKTLLFKATTSGLARTLSPSVSRFQIRSIMADSSFKKIQIQRDDAAFDAYVVGKEDAPGIVVLQEWWGVDFEVKNHALKISQFDSGYKALIPDLYRGKVGLDVAEAQHLMDGLDWQGAVKDICASVSWLKANGSKKVSCFSFQEKVNSGLSSLLSFN
;
A
#
# COMPACT_ATOMS: atom_id res chain seq x y z
N MET A 1 -14.86 14.46 10.74
CA MET A 1 -13.79 14.01 9.82
C MET A 1 -14.50 13.52 8.58
N VAL A 2 -14.49 14.31 7.50
CA VAL A 2 -15.32 14.06 6.32
C VAL A 2 -14.59 13.07 5.41
N VAL A 3 -15.18 11.90 5.19
CA VAL A 3 -14.67 10.86 4.28
C VAL A 3 -15.28 11.14 2.90
N GLY A 4 -14.46 11.62 1.97
CA GLY A 4 -14.86 11.87 0.59
C GLY A 4 -14.56 10.66 -0.29
N ILE A 5 -15.61 9.98 -0.76
CA ILE A 5 -15.54 8.91 -1.76
C ILE A 5 -15.75 9.59 -3.13
N CYS A 6 -14.79 9.49 -4.04
CA CYS A 6 -14.92 10.03 -5.40
C CYS A 6 -15.02 8.89 -6.41
N SER A 7 -16.22 8.70 -6.97
CA SER A 7 -16.57 7.69 -7.98
C SER A 7 -16.21 8.15 -9.39
N ARG A 8 -15.71 7.22 -10.20
CA ARG A 8 -15.39 7.40 -11.64
C ARG A 8 -16.66 7.54 -12.47
N THR A 9 -16.67 8.50 -13.40
CA THR A 9 -17.58 8.50 -14.56
C THR A 9 -16.79 8.70 -15.86
N SER A 10 -16.96 7.75 -16.77
CA SER A 10 -16.46 7.72 -18.15
C SER A 10 -17.39 8.52 -19.05
N PHE A 11 -16.86 9.32 -19.99
CA PHE A 11 -17.62 9.85 -21.13
C PHE A 11 -16.76 9.91 -22.39
N ASN A 12 -17.37 9.44 -23.49
CA ASN A 12 -16.78 9.10 -24.79
C ASN A 12 -16.91 10.24 -25.82
N LYS A 13 -15.94 10.25 -26.78
CA LYS A 13 -16.00 10.65 -28.22
C LYS A 13 -16.43 12.11 -28.52
N THR A 14 -15.91 12.82 -29.53
CA THR A 14 -15.46 12.50 -30.88
C THR A 14 -14.68 13.72 -31.39
N LEU A 15 -13.62 13.59 -32.20
CA LEU A 15 -13.31 14.59 -33.22
C LEU A 15 -12.50 13.98 -34.36
N LEU A 16 -12.90 14.36 -35.56
CA LEU A 16 -12.69 13.72 -36.85
C LEU A 16 -11.65 14.54 -37.61
N PHE A 17 -10.53 13.97 -38.05
CA PHE A 17 -9.70 14.57 -39.10
C PHE A 17 -9.04 13.50 -39.98
N LYS A 18 -9.12 13.74 -41.29
CA LYS A 18 -8.67 12.88 -42.38
C LYS A 18 -7.60 13.66 -43.14
N ALA A 19 -6.39 13.12 -43.33
CA ALA A 19 -5.39 13.63 -44.27
C ALA A 19 -4.31 12.58 -44.61
N THR A 20 -4.46 11.99 -45.79
CA THR A 20 -3.54 11.94 -46.95
C THR A 20 -2.00 11.81 -46.78
N THR A 21 -1.47 10.82 -47.53
CA THR A 21 -0.15 10.68 -48.21
C THR A 21 1.13 10.22 -47.49
N SER A 22 1.65 9.09 -48.02
CA SER A 22 3.04 8.76 -48.40
C SER A 22 4.16 8.78 -47.36
N GLY A 23 4.85 7.65 -47.22
CA GLY A 23 6.25 7.63 -46.74
C GLY A 23 6.67 6.33 -46.07
N LEU A 24 7.74 5.72 -46.59
CA LEU A 24 8.44 4.56 -46.04
C LEU A 24 8.86 4.74 -44.58
N ALA A 25 8.65 3.69 -43.75
CA ALA A 25 9.68 3.01 -42.96
C ALA A 25 9.03 2.06 -41.94
N ARG A 26 9.24 0.75 -42.10
CA ARG A 26 8.98 -0.23 -41.05
C ARG A 26 10.12 -0.14 -40.04
N THR A 27 9.89 0.48 -38.90
CA THR A 27 10.71 0.28 -37.70
C THR A 27 9.84 -0.43 -36.67
N LEU A 28 10.08 -1.74 -36.51
CA LEU A 28 9.51 -2.56 -35.46
C LEU A 28 9.98 -1.99 -34.11
N SER A 29 9.10 -1.24 -33.45
CA SER A 29 9.28 -0.91 -32.03
C SER A 29 9.07 -2.20 -31.24
N PRO A 30 10.04 -2.63 -30.41
CA PRO A 30 9.76 -3.70 -29.48
C PRO A 30 8.77 -3.15 -28.45
N SER A 31 7.54 -3.65 -28.47
CA SER A 31 6.60 -3.49 -27.37
C SER A 31 7.15 -4.26 -26.17
N VAL A 32 8.10 -3.67 -25.47
CA VAL A 32 8.57 -4.17 -24.18
C VAL A 32 7.40 -4.00 -23.21
N SER A 33 6.90 -5.14 -22.73
CA SER A 33 5.86 -5.24 -21.71
C SER A 33 6.12 -4.26 -20.57
N ARG A 34 5.35 -3.17 -20.56
CA ARG A 34 5.39 -2.08 -19.57
C ARG A 34 5.12 -2.54 -18.13
N PHE A 35 4.70 -3.79 -17.94
CA PHE A 35 4.28 -4.33 -16.65
C PHE A 35 5.44 -4.80 -15.75
N GLN A 36 6.60 -5.18 -16.29
CA GLN A 36 7.68 -5.77 -15.48
C GLN A 36 8.77 -4.78 -15.03
N ILE A 37 8.85 -3.58 -15.62
CA ILE A 37 9.94 -2.62 -15.34
C ILE A 37 9.65 -1.74 -14.11
N ARG A 38 8.39 -1.62 -13.66
CA ARG A 38 8.04 -0.82 -12.47
C ARG A 38 8.48 -1.47 -11.15
N SER A 39 8.68 -2.78 -11.13
CA SER A 39 8.86 -3.56 -9.90
C SER A 39 10.17 -3.26 -9.16
N ILE A 40 11.22 -2.85 -9.87
CA ILE A 40 12.57 -2.69 -9.30
C ILE A 40 12.75 -1.35 -8.55
N MET A 41 12.05 -0.29 -8.96
CA MET A 41 12.29 1.05 -8.39
C MET A 41 11.58 1.31 -7.06
N ALA A 42 10.47 0.61 -6.77
CA ALA A 42 9.79 0.77 -5.49
C ALA A 42 10.56 0.04 -4.37
N ASP A 43 11.04 -1.19 -4.62
CA ASP A 43 11.60 -2.04 -3.57
C ASP A 43 12.94 -1.52 -3.01
N SER A 44 13.75 -0.84 -3.83
CA SER A 44 15.03 -0.26 -3.40
C SER A 44 14.91 0.92 -2.42
N SER A 45 13.72 1.52 -2.31
CA SER A 45 13.47 2.65 -1.40
C SER A 45 12.95 2.22 -0.02
N PHE A 46 12.51 0.98 0.12
CA PHE A 46 11.96 0.47 1.39
C PHE A 46 13.04 -0.16 2.25
N LYS A 47 13.11 0.27 3.51
CA LYS A 47 13.88 -0.40 4.55
C LYS A 47 12.98 -1.41 5.24
N LYS A 48 13.28 -2.69 5.10
CA LYS A 48 12.66 -3.75 5.91
C LYS A 48 13.23 -3.66 7.34
N ILE A 49 12.35 -3.61 8.31
CA ILE A 49 12.65 -3.62 9.74
C ILE A 49 11.83 -4.72 10.41
N GLN A 50 12.24 -5.13 11.59
CA GLN A 50 11.45 -6.02 12.43
C GLN A 50 11.04 -5.28 13.70
N ILE A 51 9.76 -5.30 14.01
CA ILE A 51 9.19 -4.66 15.19
C ILE A 51 8.86 -5.76 16.20
N GLN A 52 9.34 -5.57 17.42
CA GLN A 52 8.99 -6.44 18.54
C GLN A 52 7.72 -5.95 19.21
N ARG A 53 6.80 -6.89 19.41
CA ARG A 53 5.59 -6.80 20.21
C ARG A 53 5.72 -7.83 21.33
N ASP A 54 5.06 -7.58 22.47
CA ASP A 54 5.09 -8.38 23.70
C ASP A 54 5.55 -9.85 23.56
N ASP A 55 4.84 -10.62 22.74
CA ASP A 55 5.02 -12.07 22.55
C ASP A 55 5.48 -12.47 21.13
N ALA A 56 5.65 -11.52 20.21
CA ALA A 56 5.89 -11.81 18.80
C ALA A 56 6.70 -10.70 18.12
N ALA A 57 7.44 -11.08 17.08
CA ALA A 57 8.07 -10.13 16.18
C ALA A 57 7.39 -10.19 14.81
N PHE A 58 7.29 -9.04 14.16
CA PHE A 58 6.76 -8.95 12.81
C PHE A 58 7.60 -8.04 11.93
N ASP A 59 7.59 -8.33 10.64
CA ASP A 59 8.28 -7.52 9.65
C ASP A 59 7.45 -6.28 9.31
N ALA A 60 8.14 -5.17 9.05
CA ALA A 60 7.53 -3.96 8.56
C ALA A 60 8.43 -3.30 7.52
N TYR A 61 7.83 -2.58 6.59
CA TYR A 61 8.53 -1.86 5.53
C TYR A 61 8.40 -0.37 5.76
N VAL A 62 9.51 0.33 5.86
CA VAL A 62 9.55 1.78 6.13
C VAL A 62 10.12 2.52 4.94
N VAL A 63 9.53 3.67 4.64
CA VAL A 63 10.00 4.60 3.60
C VAL A 63 9.72 6.04 4.01
N GLY A 64 10.51 6.96 3.47
CA GLY A 64 10.31 8.40 3.66
C GLY A 64 11.36 9.03 4.56
N LYS A 65 11.08 10.26 4.97
CA LYS A 65 12.02 11.12 5.69
C LYS A 65 12.01 10.82 7.20
N GLU A 66 13.19 10.84 7.82
CA GLU A 66 13.33 10.80 9.28
C GLU A 66 12.73 12.05 9.94
N ASP A 67 12.26 11.94 11.19
CA ASP A 67 11.62 13.02 11.96
C ASP A 67 10.37 13.67 11.31
N ALA A 68 9.83 13.06 10.25
CA ALA A 68 8.60 13.48 9.61
C ALA A 68 7.36 12.91 10.32
N PRO A 69 6.15 13.49 10.10
CA PRO A 69 4.91 12.87 10.55
C PRO A 69 4.78 11.44 10.01
N GLY A 70 4.37 10.53 10.87
CA GLY A 70 4.28 9.10 10.59
C GLY A 70 2.92 8.70 10.06
N ILE A 71 2.89 7.79 9.09
CA ILE A 71 1.67 7.18 8.58
C ILE A 71 1.86 5.66 8.56
N VAL A 72 1.01 4.96 9.31
CA VAL A 72 0.90 3.50 9.21
C VAL A 72 -0.02 3.19 8.03
N VAL A 73 0.54 2.63 6.96
CA VAL A 73 -0.21 2.20 5.78
C VAL A 73 -0.53 0.73 5.96
N LEU A 74 -1.80 0.41 6.18
CA LEU A 74 -2.23 -0.96 6.38
C LEU A 74 -2.19 -1.73 5.06
N GLN A 75 -1.65 -2.94 5.13
CA GLN A 75 -1.62 -3.87 4.00
C GLN A 75 -3.02 -4.20 3.49
N GLU A 76 -3.07 -4.76 2.29
CA GLU A 76 -4.32 -5.17 1.64
C GLU A 76 -4.70 -6.61 1.99
N TRP A 77 -5.92 -7.03 1.61
CA TRP A 77 -6.38 -8.43 1.77
C TRP A 77 -5.49 -9.46 1.08
N TRP A 78 -4.68 -9.02 0.11
CA TRP A 78 -3.67 -9.81 -0.59
C TRP A 78 -2.32 -9.90 0.14
N GLY A 79 -2.06 -9.08 1.16
CA GLY A 79 -0.75 -8.97 1.81
C GLY A 79 0.02 -7.70 1.43
N VAL A 80 1.33 -7.70 1.70
CA VAL A 80 2.24 -6.60 1.34
C VAL A 80 2.73 -6.79 -0.09
N ASP A 81 1.92 -6.33 -1.04
CA ASP A 81 2.20 -6.43 -2.48
C ASP A 81 2.94 -5.18 -3.02
N PHE A 82 3.14 -5.15 -4.34
CA PHE A 82 3.77 -4.00 -5.00
C PHE A 82 2.87 -2.75 -4.98
N GLU A 83 1.55 -2.89 -5.09
CA GLU A 83 0.62 -1.76 -5.12
C GLU A 83 0.63 -1.00 -3.79
N VAL A 84 0.56 -1.70 -2.66
CA VAL A 84 0.61 -1.07 -1.33
C VAL A 84 1.95 -0.38 -1.08
N LYS A 85 3.07 -1.00 -1.48
CA LYS A 85 4.40 -0.37 -1.43
C LYS A 85 4.43 0.90 -2.28
N ASN A 86 3.89 0.87 -3.50
CA ASN A 86 3.84 2.03 -4.36
C ASN A 86 2.96 3.16 -3.78
N HIS A 87 1.85 2.83 -3.11
CA HIS A 87 1.03 3.82 -2.41
C HIS A 87 1.77 4.43 -1.22
N ALA A 88 2.43 3.63 -0.39
CA ALA A 88 3.23 4.14 0.73
C ALA A 88 4.37 5.04 0.25
N LEU A 89 5.04 4.70 -0.85
CA LEU A 89 6.09 5.52 -1.45
C LEU A 89 5.52 6.88 -1.89
N LYS A 90 4.38 6.91 -2.58
CA LYS A 90 3.73 8.16 -2.99
C LYS A 90 3.32 9.01 -1.79
N ILE A 91 2.75 8.39 -0.75
CA ILE A 91 2.40 9.08 0.50
C ILE A 91 3.65 9.70 1.13
N SER A 92 4.76 8.97 1.17
CA SER A 92 6.02 9.47 1.74
C SER A 92 6.59 10.69 1.01
N GLN A 93 6.25 10.84 -0.28
CA GLN A 93 6.66 11.94 -1.15
C GLN A 93 5.63 13.08 -1.22
N PHE A 94 4.47 12.92 -0.59
CA PHE A 94 3.40 13.93 -0.61
C PHE A 94 3.73 15.12 0.31
N ASP A 95 3.35 16.33 -0.10
CA ASP A 95 3.63 17.61 0.58
C ASP A 95 5.11 17.79 1.00
N SER A 96 5.37 18.01 2.30
CA SER A 96 6.69 18.16 2.91
C SER A 96 7.41 16.83 3.18
N GLY A 97 6.78 15.72 2.83
CA GLY A 97 7.22 14.37 3.10
C GLY A 97 6.66 13.78 4.39
N TYR A 98 6.40 12.48 4.35
CA TYR A 98 5.89 11.68 5.46
C TYR A 98 6.78 10.45 5.66
N LYS A 99 6.78 9.91 6.88
CA LYS A 99 7.38 8.61 7.18
C LYS A 99 6.30 7.55 7.10
N ALA A 100 6.30 6.77 6.03
CA ALA A 100 5.32 5.70 5.83
C ALA A 100 5.87 4.36 6.34
N LEU A 101 5.04 3.61 7.04
CA LEU A 101 5.35 2.29 7.57
C LEU A 101 4.23 1.31 7.23
N ILE A 102 4.58 0.19 6.61
CA ILE A 102 3.67 -0.90 6.27
C ILE A 102 3.96 -2.09 7.19
N PRO A 103 3.08 -2.43 8.15
CA PRO A 103 3.23 -3.64 8.93
C PRO A 103 2.79 -4.87 8.12
N ASP A 104 3.60 -5.92 8.15
CA ASP A 104 3.30 -7.20 7.51
C ASP A 104 2.52 -8.10 8.48
N LEU A 105 1.19 -7.99 8.41
CA LEU A 105 0.25 -8.75 9.21
C LEU A 105 0.19 -10.23 8.79
N TYR A 106 0.59 -10.54 7.56
CA TYR A 106 0.57 -11.90 7.00
C TYR A 106 1.91 -12.64 7.11
N ARG A 107 2.92 -12.01 7.74
CA ARG A 107 4.24 -12.62 7.97
C ARG A 107 4.93 -13.04 6.67
N GLY A 108 4.83 -12.20 5.66
CA GLY A 108 5.47 -12.37 4.35
C GLY A 108 4.62 -13.13 3.34
N LYS A 109 3.41 -13.59 3.71
CA LYS A 109 2.51 -14.25 2.77
C LYS A 109 1.79 -13.22 1.92
N VAL A 110 1.73 -13.50 0.62
CA VAL A 110 0.97 -12.73 -0.36
C VAL A 110 0.08 -13.69 -1.13
N GLY A 111 -1.22 -13.40 -1.21
CA GLY A 111 -2.16 -14.21 -1.99
C GLY A 111 -1.91 -14.02 -3.49
N LEU A 112 -1.94 -15.10 -4.26
CA LEU A 112 -1.79 -15.07 -5.72
C LEU A 112 -3.16 -15.13 -6.42
N ASP A 113 -4.17 -15.70 -5.77
CA ASP A 113 -5.55 -15.72 -6.23
C ASP A 113 -6.58 -15.35 -5.14
N VAL A 114 -7.83 -15.15 -5.56
CA VAL A 114 -8.92 -14.67 -4.68
C VAL A 114 -9.19 -15.64 -3.54
N ALA A 115 -9.05 -16.94 -3.75
CA ALA A 115 -9.30 -17.95 -2.74
C ALA A 115 -8.18 -17.95 -1.69
N GLU A 116 -6.92 -17.82 -2.12
CA GLU A 116 -5.78 -17.67 -1.21
C GLU A 116 -5.89 -16.40 -0.37
N ALA A 117 -6.23 -15.26 -0.98
CA ALA A 117 -6.41 -14.01 -0.26
C ALA A 117 -7.56 -14.07 0.75
N GLN A 118 -8.66 -14.74 0.39
CA GLN A 118 -9.77 -14.96 1.31
C GLN A 118 -9.33 -15.85 2.48
N HIS A 119 -8.58 -16.91 2.21
CA HIS A 119 -8.09 -17.80 3.26
C HIS A 119 -7.09 -17.10 4.20
N LEU A 120 -6.25 -16.19 3.68
CA LEU A 120 -5.37 -15.37 4.50
C LEU A 120 -6.17 -14.42 5.42
N MET A 121 -7.23 -13.81 4.91
CA MET A 121 -8.13 -12.94 5.70
C MET A 121 -8.87 -13.72 6.78
N ASP A 122 -9.41 -14.89 6.44
CA ASP A 122 -10.18 -15.72 7.38
C ASP A 122 -9.28 -16.32 8.47
N GLY A 123 -8.03 -16.63 8.12
CA GLY A 123 -7.01 -17.13 9.04
C GLY A 123 -6.23 -16.04 9.79
N LEU A 124 -6.55 -14.76 9.59
CA LEU A 124 -5.85 -13.67 10.25
C LEU A 124 -6.25 -13.58 11.73
N ASP A 125 -5.25 -13.61 12.62
CA ASP A 125 -5.45 -13.23 14.01
C ASP A 125 -5.69 -11.72 14.11
N TRP A 126 -6.95 -11.33 14.07
CA TRP A 126 -7.40 -9.95 14.13
C TRP A 126 -7.00 -9.23 15.43
N GLN A 127 -6.99 -9.93 16.57
CA GLN A 127 -6.56 -9.34 17.84
C GLN A 127 -5.06 -9.07 17.82
N GLY A 128 -4.27 -10.03 17.33
CA GLY A 128 -2.85 -9.84 17.09
C GLY A 128 -2.57 -8.71 16.09
N ALA A 129 -3.33 -8.64 14.99
CA ALA A 129 -3.17 -7.60 13.98
C ALA A 129 -3.39 -6.19 14.56
N VAL A 130 -4.39 -5.99 15.41
CA VAL A 130 -4.59 -4.70 16.11
C VAL A 130 -3.37 -4.37 16.97
N LYS A 131 -2.83 -5.33 17.71
CA LYS A 131 -1.62 -5.11 18.51
C LYS A 131 -0.40 -4.78 17.64
N ASP A 132 -0.24 -5.41 16.49
CA ASP A 132 0.83 -5.11 15.53
C ASP A 132 0.71 -3.68 14.99
N ILE A 133 -0.51 -3.23 14.69
CA ILE A 133 -0.79 -1.85 14.26
C ILE A 133 -0.44 -0.87 15.38
N CYS A 134 -0.84 -1.16 16.63
CA CYS A 134 -0.48 -0.34 17.79
C CYS A 134 1.04 -0.29 18.00
N ALA A 135 1.73 -1.43 17.90
CA ALA A 135 3.19 -1.49 18.01
C ALA A 135 3.87 -0.67 16.90
N SER A 136 3.32 -0.69 15.69
CA SER A 136 3.79 0.13 14.56
C SER A 136 3.66 1.62 14.81
N VAL A 137 2.53 2.05 15.40
CA VAL A 137 2.33 3.45 15.80
C VAL A 137 3.35 3.85 16.88
N SER A 138 3.56 3.00 17.88
CA SER A 138 4.56 3.23 18.93
C SER A 138 5.97 3.31 18.36
N TRP A 139 6.31 2.43 17.40
CA TRP A 139 7.60 2.46 16.73
C TRP A 139 7.83 3.77 15.96
N LEU A 140 6.82 4.25 15.21
CA LEU A 140 6.92 5.54 14.50
C LEU A 140 7.16 6.70 15.47
N LYS A 141 6.44 6.73 16.60
CA LYS A 141 6.64 7.76 17.63
C LYS A 141 8.03 7.71 18.25
N ALA A 142 8.54 6.51 18.53
CA ALA A 142 9.88 6.31 19.07
C ALA A 142 10.98 6.69 18.06
N ASN A 143 10.68 6.65 16.75
CA ASN A 143 11.61 6.97 15.66
C ASN A 143 11.34 8.35 15.03
N GLY A 144 10.99 9.34 15.86
CA GLY A 144 10.97 10.76 15.48
C GLY A 144 9.62 11.32 15.02
N SER A 145 8.60 10.49 14.80
CA SER A 145 7.29 10.97 14.32
C SER A 145 6.43 11.53 15.44
N LYS A 146 6.34 12.87 15.54
CA LYS A 146 5.50 13.58 16.54
C LYS A 146 4.00 13.32 16.40
N LYS A 147 3.54 13.14 15.16
CA LYS A 147 2.15 12.82 14.84
C LYS A 147 2.14 11.53 14.04
N VAL A 148 1.22 10.64 14.37
CA VAL A 148 1.06 9.36 13.67
C VAL A 148 -0.41 9.14 13.35
N SER A 149 -0.72 8.78 12.11
CA SER A 149 -2.05 8.32 11.68
C SER A 149 -1.97 6.92 11.08
N CYS A 150 -3.11 6.25 10.98
CA CYS A 150 -3.25 5.00 10.25
C CYS A 150 -4.13 5.22 9.01
N PHE A 151 -3.83 4.52 7.93
CA PHE A 151 -4.55 4.62 6.67
C PHE A 151 -4.64 3.24 5.99
N SER A 152 -5.81 2.89 5.46
CA SER A 152 -6.02 1.68 4.65
C SER A 152 -6.77 2.04 3.37
N PHE A 153 -6.40 1.41 2.26
CA PHE A 153 -7.08 1.55 0.97
C PHE A 153 -8.23 0.56 0.77
N GLN A 154 -8.33 -0.49 1.61
CA GLN A 154 -9.19 -1.63 1.34
C GLN A 154 -10.36 -1.74 2.32
N GLU A 155 -11.57 -1.82 1.78
CA GLU A 155 -12.83 -1.92 2.54
C GLU A 155 -12.86 -3.16 3.45
N LYS A 156 -12.38 -4.32 2.96
CA LYS A 156 -12.37 -5.56 3.75
C LYS A 156 -11.51 -5.44 5.01
N VAL A 157 -10.34 -4.80 4.92
CA VAL A 157 -9.45 -4.58 6.08
C VAL A 157 -10.11 -3.62 7.07
N ASN A 158 -10.73 -2.54 6.56
CA ASN A 158 -11.49 -1.60 7.39
C ASN A 158 -12.67 -2.28 8.09
N SER A 159 -13.39 -3.19 7.41
CA SER A 159 -14.48 -3.96 7.99
C SER A 159 -14.01 -4.88 9.12
N GLY A 160 -12.88 -5.57 8.93
CA GLY A 160 -12.27 -6.42 9.97
C GLY A 160 -11.92 -5.62 11.22
N LEU A 161 -11.25 -4.48 11.05
CA LEU A 161 -10.91 -3.58 12.17
C LEU A 161 -12.15 -2.97 12.85
N SER A 162 -13.15 -2.55 12.07
CA SER A 162 -14.40 -2.00 12.60
C SER A 162 -15.17 -3.01 13.44
N SER A 163 -15.18 -4.28 13.01
CA SER A 163 -15.84 -5.34 13.77
C SER A 163 -15.23 -5.49 15.16
N LEU A 164 -13.89 -5.48 15.30
CA LEU A 164 -13.20 -5.57 16.58
C LEU A 164 -13.47 -4.39 17.50
N LEU A 165 -13.56 -3.19 16.94
CA LEU A 165 -13.85 -1.96 17.70
C LEU A 165 -15.32 -1.87 18.12
N SER A 166 -16.23 -2.58 17.44
CA SER A 166 -17.66 -2.60 17.76
C SER A 166 -18.02 -3.58 18.89
N PHE A 167 -17.09 -4.47 19.28
CA PHE A 167 -17.28 -5.44 20.36
C PHE A 167 -16.66 -5.01 21.71
N ASN A 168 -16.11 -3.80 21.81
CA ASN A 168 -15.64 -3.20 23.08
C ASN A 168 -16.58 -2.07 23.55
#